data_AF-A0A8I2H0S7-F1
#
_entry.id   AF-A0A8I2H0S7-F1
#
_cell.length_a   1.000
_cell.length_b   1.000
_cell.length_c   1.000
_cell.angle_alpha   90.00
_cell.angle_beta   90.00
_cell.angle_gamma   90.00
#
_symmetry.space_group_name_H-M   'P 1'
#
loop_
_entity.id
_entity.type
_entity.pdbx_description
1 polymer ?
#
loop_
_entity_poly.entity_id
_entity_poly.type
_entity_poly.pdbx_seq_one_letter_code
_entity_poly.pdbx_strand_id
1 'polypeptide(L)'
;MEASKNKSELVACISPVLEVLTSIRQGGADHQGVDGLRSKVMDAFDEYEKSCYDARISASEMQEAKFALTALVDEQIMTAQKPYSMEWMARPLQLELFGNMRAGEAFFEKLENIRRAAAQQRTVLEVYFVCLQLGFEGIYKIKGVEQLKALMLDVRAQLEELAGPAKLQLSDNAKPQESMVTKVGRNLPYWVILSVTLALLASMYVGSTYFIENRANQQVVQIDKHIEVLTQLEKTGKAR
;
A
#
# COMPACT_ATOMS: atom_id res chain seq x y z
N MET A 1 -1.59 16.78 -31.46
CA MET A 1 -0.92 17.42 -30.28
C MET A 1 -1.93 17.78 -29.18
N GLU A 2 -3.22 18.00 -29.49
CA GLU A 2 -4.27 18.34 -28.52
C GLU A 2 -4.64 17.20 -27.55
N ALA A 3 -4.65 15.93 -27.98
CA ALA A 3 -5.05 14.81 -27.13
C ALA A 3 -4.08 14.51 -25.96
N SER A 4 -2.81 14.94 -26.06
CA SER A 4 -1.85 14.81 -24.96
C SER A 4 -1.94 15.97 -23.96
N LYS A 5 -2.55 17.09 -24.35
CA LYS A 5 -2.66 18.30 -23.53
C LYS A 5 -3.76 18.14 -22.46
N ASN A 6 -4.87 17.51 -22.85
CA ASN A 6 -6.04 17.25 -22.00
C ASN A 6 -5.81 16.18 -20.89
N LYS A 7 -4.74 15.37 -21.03
CA LYS A 7 -4.45 14.20 -20.19
C LYS A 7 -4.05 14.56 -18.75
N SER A 8 -3.62 15.79 -18.50
CA SER A 8 -3.17 16.27 -17.18
C SER A 8 -3.99 17.44 -16.65
N GLU A 9 -4.99 17.90 -17.40
CA GLU A 9 -5.71 19.15 -17.10
C GLU A 9 -6.71 18.95 -15.96
N LEU A 10 -7.58 17.92 -16.00
CA LEU A 10 -8.55 17.71 -14.91
C LEU A 10 -7.89 17.32 -13.58
N VAL A 11 -6.85 16.47 -13.62
CA VAL A 11 -6.10 16.11 -12.39
C VAL A 11 -5.36 17.32 -11.81
N ALA A 12 -4.92 18.27 -12.64
CA ALA A 12 -4.36 19.52 -12.13
C ALA A 12 -5.46 20.41 -11.50
N CYS A 13 -6.67 20.42 -12.06
CA CYS A 13 -7.77 21.23 -11.55
C CYS A 13 -8.24 20.82 -10.15
N ILE A 14 -8.08 19.55 -9.74
CA ILE A 14 -8.50 19.09 -8.40
C ILE A 14 -7.56 19.53 -7.27
N SER A 15 -6.41 20.14 -7.59
CA SER A 15 -5.37 20.52 -6.62
C SER A 15 -5.88 21.33 -5.43
N PRO A 16 -6.73 22.37 -5.58
CA PRO A 16 -7.23 23.16 -4.45
C PRO A 16 -7.97 22.31 -3.41
N VAL A 17 -8.76 21.34 -3.86
CA VAL A 17 -9.49 20.42 -2.97
C VAL A 17 -8.52 19.47 -2.25
N LEU A 18 -7.49 19.00 -2.95
CA LEU A 18 -6.44 18.17 -2.34
C LEU A 18 -5.65 18.93 -1.27
N GLU A 19 -5.33 20.20 -1.53
CA GLU A 19 -4.64 21.07 -0.57
C GLU A 19 -5.46 21.22 0.73
N VAL A 20 -6.75 21.51 0.62
CA VAL A 20 -7.64 21.57 1.79
C VAL A 20 -7.68 20.23 2.53
N LEU A 21 -7.80 19.10 1.82
CA LEU A 21 -7.76 17.77 2.43
C LEU A 21 -6.46 17.52 3.20
N THR A 22 -5.31 17.92 2.65
CA THR A 22 -4.02 17.79 3.34
C THR A 22 -3.94 18.67 4.58
N SER A 23 -4.46 19.90 4.50
CA SER A 23 -4.54 20.83 5.64
C SER A 23 -5.39 20.26 6.78
N ILE A 24 -6.54 19.65 6.45
CA ILE A 24 -7.40 18.96 7.42
C ILE A 24 -6.64 17.81 8.10
N ARG A 25 -5.91 16.99 7.33
CA ARG A 25 -5.12 15.87 7.86
C ARG A 25 -3.99 16.30 8.78
N GLN A 26 -3.36 17.44 8.49
CA GLN A 26 -2.29 18.00 9.31
C GLN A 26 -2.80 18.69 10.59
N GLY A 27 -4.13 18.76 10.79
CA GLY A 27 -4.73 19.40 11.95
C GLY A 27 -4.71 20.93 11.88
N GLY A 28 -4.51 21.52 10.70
CA GLY A 28 -4.28 22.95 10.48
C GLY A 28 -5.52 23.87 10.60
N ALA A 29 -6.61 23.42 11.21
CA ALA A 29 -7.85 24.19 11.24
C ALA A 29 -8.61 24.01 12.56
N ASP A 30 -8.02 24.44 13.67
CA ASP A 30 -8.62 24.25 15.00
C ASP A 30 -9.18 25.54 15.63
N HIS A 31 -9.41 26.63 14.88
CA HIS A 31 -9.78 27.93 15.49
C HIS A 31 -11.09 28.54 14.96
N GLN A 32 -11.69 28.01 13.89
CA GLN A 32 -12.89 28.59 13.26
C GLN A 32 -14.13 27.68 13.27
N GLY A 33 -14.06 26.52 13.94
CA GLY A 33 -15.19 25.58 14.03
C GLY A 33 -15.56 24.92 12.69
N VAL A 34 -16.72 24.23 12.67
CA VAL A 34 -17.20 23.49 11.48
C VAL A 34 -17.55 24.42 10.32
N ASP A 35 -18.05 25.62 10.60
CA ASP A 35 -18.47 26.59 9.57
C ASP A 35 -17.27 27.19 8.83
N GLY A 36 -16.18 27.50 9.55
CA GLY A 36 -14.94 27.94 8.93
C GLY A 36 -14.30 26.84 8.07
N LEU A 37 -14.36 25.59 8.53
CA LEU A 37 -13.94 24.44 7.73
C LEU A 37 -14.80 24.29 6.46
N ARG A 38 -16.13 24.42 6.59
CA ARG A 38 -17.05 24.36 5.46
C ARG A 38 -16.78 25.44 4.43
N SER A 39 -16.59 26.69 4.87
CA SER A 39 -16.22 27.80 3.98
C SER A 39 -14.97 27.47 3.19
N LYS A 40 -13.89 27.03 3.86
CA LYS A 40 -12.63 26.66 3.19
C LYS A 40 -12.80 25.57 2.14
N VAL A 41 -13.62 24.55 2.44
CA VAL A 41 -13.89 23.46 1.49
C VAL A 41 -14.70 23.98 0.30
N MET A 42 -15.72 24.82 0.52
CA MET A 42 -16.53 25.41 -0.54
C MET A 42 -15.69 26.33 -1.44
N ASP A 43 -14.83 27.17 -0.84
CA ASP A 43 -13.90 28.03 -1.59
C ASP A 43 -12.98 27.20 -2.49
N ALA A 44 -12.49 26.05 -2.02
CA ALA A 44 -11.69 25.14 -2.82
C ALA A 44 -12.48 24.46 -3.96
N PHE A 45 -13.77 24.18 -3.77
CA PHE A 45 -14.63 23.71 -4.85
C PHE A 45 -14.90 24.78 -5.90
N ASP A 46 -15.06 26.05 -5.48
CA ASP A 46 -15.23 27.17 -6.40
C ASP A 46 -13.95 27.40 -7.23
N GLU A 47 -12.77 27.29 -6.60
CA GLU A 47 -11.48 27.38 -7.29
C GLU A 47 -11.24 26.19 -8.25
N TYR A 48 -11.66 24.99 -7.86
CA TYR A 48 -11.67 23.81 -8.72
C TYR A 48 -12.54 24.02 -9.96
N GLU A 49 -13.77 24.53 -9.80
CA GLU A 49 -14.68 24.78 -10.92
C GLU A 49 -14.13 25.83 -11.87
N LYS A 50 -13.55 26.91 -11.33
CA LYS A 50 -12.87 27.94 -12.13
C LYS A 50 -11.69 27.35 -12.91
N SER A 51 -10.84 26.55 -12.25
CA SER A 51 -9.69 25.91 -12.91
C SER A 51 -10.12 24.98 -14.03
N CYS A 52 -11.16 24.17 -13.80
CA CYS A 52 -11.74 23.29 -14.82
C CYS A 52 -12.33 24.08 -16.01
N TYR A 53 -13.00 25.20 -15.72
CA TYR A 53 -13.57 26.07 -16.75
C TYR A 53 -12.48 26.69 -17.63
N ASP A 54 -11.41 27.22 -17.01
CA ASP A 54 -10.27 27.82 -17.71
C ASP A 54 -9.52 26.77 -18.56
N ALA A 55 -9.44 25.53 -18.07
CA ALA A 55 -8.90 24.38 -18.80
C ALA A 55 -9.85 23.80 -19.86
N ARG A 56 -11.06 24.36 -20.03
CA ARG A 56 -12.10 23.90 -20.98
C ARG A 56 -12.51 22.44 -20.80
N ILE A 57 -12.48 21.96 -19.55
CA ILE A 57 -13.00 20.63 -19.21
C ILE A 57 -14.52 20.62 -19.41
N SER A 58 -15.07 19.52 -19.91
CA SER A 58 -16.51 19.42 -20.12
C SER A 58 -17.28 19.47 -18.79
N ALA A 59 -18.47 20.07 -18.81
CA ALA A 59 -19.31 20.15 -17.61
C ALA A 59 -19.65 18.76 -17.04
N SER A 60 -19.78 17.75 -17.90
CA SER A 60 -20.01 16.36 -17.48
C SER A 60 -18.83 15.80 -16.70
N GLU A 61 -17.59 15.99 -17.17
CA GLU A 61 -16.39 15.51 -16.48
C GLU A 61 -16.17 16.26 -15.17
N MET A 62 -16.39 17.58 -15.18
CA MET A 62 -16.32 18.42 -13.99
C MET A 62 -17.32 17.98 -12.92
N GLN A 63 -18.55 17.64 -13.28
CA GLN A 63 -19.55 17.15 -12.33
C GLN A 63 -19.22 15.75 -11.78
N GLU A 64 -18.74 14.83 -12.61
CA GLU A 64 -18.33 13.51 -12.14
C GLU A 64 -17.12 13.57 -11.19
N ALA A 65 -16.13 14.42 -11.47
CA ALA A 65 -15.01 14.65 -10.57
C ALA A 65 -15.44 15.37 -9.28
N LYS A 66 -16.33 16.38 -9.37
CA LYS A 66 -16.88 17.06 -8.18
C LYS A 66 -17.59 16.08 -7.25
N PHE A 67 -18.36 15.14 -7.81
CA PHE A 67 -19.02 14.09 -7.04
C PHE A 67 -18.02 13.20 -6.29
N ALA A 68 -16.99 12.70 -6.98
CA ALA A 68 -15.96 11.86 -6.38
C ALA A 68 -15.20 12.58 -5.24
N LEU A 69 -14.81 13.83 -5.47
CA LEU A 69 -14.13 14.65 -4.47
C LEU A 69 -15.02 14.96 -3.27
N THR A 70 -16.30 15.23 -3.49
CA THR A 70 -17.27 15.48 -2.41
C THR A 70 -17.39 14.25 -1.51
N ALA A 71 -17.51 13.06 -2.11
CA ALA A 71 -17.57 11.80 -1.38
C ALA A 71 -16.30 11.57 -0.53
N LEU A 72 -15.12 11.84 -1.11
CA LEU A 72 -13.84 11.75 -0.40
C LEU A 72 -13.78 12.73 0.77
N VAL A 73 -14.12 14.00 0.57
CA VAL A 73 -14.04 15.04 1.60
C VAL A 73 -14.96 14.72 2.78
N ASP A 74 -16.23 14.38 2.50
CA ASP A 74 -17.18 13.99 3.55
C ASP A 74 -16.66 12.80 4.35
N GLU A 75 -16.18 11.75 3.66
CA GLU A 75 -15.67 10.57 4.33
C GLU A 75 -14.46 10.89 5.22
N GLN A 76 -13.52 11.71 4.75
CA GLN A 76 -12.32 12.07 5.51
C GLN A 76 -12.67 12.92 6.74
N ILE A 77 -13.57 13.89 6.62
CA ILE A 77 -13.98 14.75 7.74
C ILE A 77 -14.77 13.93 8.77
N MET A 78 -15.67 13.06 8.32
CA MET A 78 -16.48 12.21 9.19
C MET A 78 -15.64 11.14 9.92
N THR A 79 -14.58 10.63 9.29
CA THR A 79 -13.69 9.63 9.90
C THR A 79 -12.56 10.24 10.74
N ALA A 80 -12.32 11.56 10.70
CA ALA A 80 -11.23 12.23 11.41
C ALA A 80 -11.33 12.18 12.96
N GLN A 81 -12.48 11.79 13.53
CA GLN A 81 -12.74 11.74 14.98
C GLN A 81 -12.42 13.07 15.70
N LYS A 82 -12.77 14.20 15.08
CA LYS A 82 -12.57 15.55 15.63
C LYS A 82 -13.91 16.14 16.10
N PRO A 83 -13.91 17.22 16.91
CA PRO A 83 -15.15 17.86 17.37
C PRO A 83 -16.10 18.23 16.22
N TYR A 84 -15.56 18.73 15.11
CA TYR A 84 -16.33 19.09 13.92
C TYR A 84 -16.92 17.89 13.15
N SER A 85 -16.47 16.66 13.39
CA SER A 85 -16.94 15.48 12.63
C SER A 85 -18.43 15.21 12.85
N MET A 86 -18.93 15.39 14.08
CA MET A 86 -20.34 15.16 14.41
C MET A 86 -21.24 16.25 13.82
N GLU A 87 -20.83 17.51 13.91
CA GLU A 87 -21.55 18.63 13.30
C GLU A 87 -21.60 18.51 11.77
N TRP A 88 -20.51 18.02 11.16
CA TRP A 88 -20.46 17.78 9.71
C TRP A 88 -21.46 16.70 9.26
N MET A 89 -21.65 15.64 10.05
CA MET A 89 -22.60 14.57 9.74
C MET A 89 -24.06 15.04 9.65
N ALA A 90 -24.41 16.12 10.35
CA ALA A 90 -25.76 16.68 10.29
C ALA A 90 -26.07 17.31 8.91
N ARG A 91 -25.03 17.81 8.22
CA ARG A 91 -25.16 18.49 6.93
C ARG A 91 -23.92 18.21 6.06
N PRO A 92 -23.74 16.98 5.56
CA PRO A 92 -22.57 16.63 4.73
C PRO A 92 -22.69 17.25 3.33
N LEU A 93 -21.57 17.44 2.65
CA LEU A 93 -21.56 18.10 1.34
C LEU A 93 -22.29 17.29 0.26
N GLN A 94 -22.26 15.96 0.34
CA GLN A 94 -23.03 15.09 -0.56
C GLN A 94 -24.54 15.41 -0.51
N LEU A 95 -25.06 15.77 0.66
CA LEU A 95 -26.47 16.16 0.82
C LEU A 95 -26.72 17.55 0.22
N GLU A 96 -25.81 18.50 0.45
CA GLU A 96 -25.96 19.87 -0.04
C GLU A 96 -25.81 19.98 -1.57
N LEU A 97 -24.80 19.31 -2.13
CA LEU A 97 -24.41 19.45 -3.52
C LEU A 97 -25.17 18.48 -4.44
N PHE A 98 -25.54 17.30 -3.92
CA PHE A 98 -26.14 16.22 -4.73
C PHE A 98 -27.48 15.70 -4.19
N GLY A 99 -27.98 16.27 -3.09
CA GLY A 99 -29.31 15.97 -2.56
C GLY A 99 -29.48 14.56 -1.98
N ASN A 100 -28.39 13.80 -1.76
CA ASN A 100 -28.46 12.45 -1.24
C ASN A 100 -27.24 12.10 -0.37
N MET A 101 -27.41 11.13 0.54
CA MET A 101 -26.37 10.67 1.47
C MET A 101 -25.78 9.29 1.08
N ARG A 102 -25.87 8.91 -0.19
CA ARG A 102 -25.46 7.59 -0.69
C ARG A 102 -24.15 7.64 -1.49
N ALA A 103 -23.34 8.69 -1.32
CA ALA A 103 -22.13 8.85 -2.12
C ALA A 103 -21.14 7.68 -1.95
N GLY A 104 -21.07 7.07 -0.76
CA GLY A 104 -20.21 5.90 -0.48
C GLY A 104 -20.53 4.65 -1.32
N GLU A 105 -21.75 4.50 -1.80
CA GLU A 105 -22.17 3.40 -2.68
C GLU A 105 -22.18 3.86 -4.14
N ALA A 106 -22.80 5.00 -4.42
CA ALA A 106 -22.93 5.57 -5.75
C ALA A 106 -21.58 5.91 -6.40
N PHE A 107 -20.53 6.16 -5.62
CA PHE A 107 -19.15 6.28 -6.12
C PHE A 107 -18.73 5.04 -6.91
N PHE A 108 -18.99 3.84 -6.39
CA PHE A 108 -18.55 2.61 -7.04
C PHE A 108 -19.46 2.22 -8.22
N GLU A 109 -20.75 2.57 -8.16
CA GLU A 109 -21.66 2.45 -9.31
C GLU A 109 -21.21 3.34 -10.47
N LYS A 110 -20.85 4.59 -10.19
CA LYS A 110 -20.30 5.52 -11.18
C LYS A 110 -18.93 5.08 -11.70
N LEU A 111 -18.04 4.64 -10.80
CA LEU A 111 -16.72 4.11 -11.18
C LEU A 111 -16.86 2.96 -12.19
N GLU A 112 -17.79 2.03 -11.96
CA GLU A 112 -18.01 0.90 -12.87
C GLU A 112 -18.50 1.36 -14.25
N ASN A 113 -19.39 2.36 -14.31
CA ASN A 113 -19.82 2.96 -15.58
C ASN A 113 -18.66 3.66 -16.31
N ILE A 114 -17.84 4.42 -15.58
CA ILE A 114 -16.66 5.12 -16.12
C ILE A 114 -15.63 4.12 -16.65
N ARG A 115 -15.41 3.00 -15.94
CA ARG A 115 -14.50 1.93 -16.37
C ARG A 115 -14.92 1.28 -17.67
N ARG A 116 -16.23 1.17 -17.94
CA ARG A 116 -16.73 0.64 -19.23
C ARG A 116 -16.45 1.59 -20.40
N ALA A 117 -16.42 2.89 -20.13
CA ALA A 117 -16.09 3.94 -21.10
C ALA A 117 -14.68 4.51 -20.88
N ALA A 118 -13.74 3.72 -20.33
CA ALA A 118 -12.47 4.23 -19.83
C ALA A 118 -11.58 4.88 -20.91
N ALA A 119 -11.73 4.46 -22.17
CA ALA A 119 -11.01 5.10 -23.28
C ALA A 119 -11.45 6.56 -23.52
N GLN A 120 -12.74 6.86 -23.32
CA GLN A 120 -13.31 8.20 -23.49
C GLN A 120 -13.24 9.01 -22.20
N GLN A 121 -13.46 8.38 -21.03
CA GLN A 121 -13.54 9.03 -19.72
C GLN A 121 -12.28 8.82 -18.87
N ARG A 122 -11.14 8.63 -19.54
CA ARG A 122 -9.86 8.33 -18.90
C ARG A 122 -9.51 9.31 -17.77
N THR A 123 -9.64 10.61 -18.02
CA THR A 123 -9.24 11.64 -17.04
C THR A 123 -10.14 11.64 -15.81
N VAL A 124 -11.43 11.34 -15.96
CA VAL A 124 -12.36 11.15 -14.84
C VAL A 124 -12.01 9.88 -14.06
N LEU A 125 -11.68 8.78 -14.76
CA LEU A 125 -11.22 7.55 -14.13
C LEU A 125 -9.95 7.78 -13.29
N GLU A 126 -9.04 8.62 -13.77
CA GLU A 126 -7.84 9.03 -13.01
C GLU A 126 -8.21 9.79 -11.72
N VAL A 127 -9.18 10.71 -11.74
CA VAL A 127 -9.66 11.39 -10.52
C VAL A 127 -10.26 10.41 -9.50
N TYR A 128 -11.08 9.47 -9.95
CA TYR A 128 -11.62 8.43 -9.08
C TYR A 128 -10.49 7.58 -8.48
N PHE A 129 -9.50 7.22 -9.29
CA PHE A 129 -8.35 6.47 -8.83
C PHE A 129 -7.52 7.27 -7.80
N VAL A 130 -7.34 8.57 -7.99
CA VAL A 130 -6.71 9.46 -7.00
C VAL A 130 -7.49 9.43 -5.68
N CYS A 131 -8.83 9.50 -5.72
CA CYS A 131 -9.65 9.42 -4.51
C CYS A 131 -9.44 8.09 -3.76
N LEU A 132 -9.34 6.97 -4.48
CA LEU A 132 -9.04 5.66 -3.89
C LEU A 132 -7.63 5.62 -3.29
N GLN A 133 -6.62 6.17 -3.97
CA GLN A 133 -5.24 6.26 -3.45
C GLN A 133 -5.14 7.13 -2.20
N LEU A 134 -6.00 8.15 -2.08
CA LEU A 134 -6.12 8.97 -0.88
C LEU A 134 -6.86 8.25 0.26
N GLY A 135 -7.32 7.02 0.07
CA GLY A 135 -7.94 6.21 1.11
C GLY A 135 -9.46 6.37 1.21
N PHE A 136 -10.13 6.71 0.11
CA PHE A 136 -11.58 6.54 0.02
C PHE A 136 -11.94 5.06 0.01
N GLU A 137 -12.83 4.66 0.91
CA GLU A 137 -13.29 3.28 1.07
C GLU A 137 -14.79 3.13 0.78
N GLY A 138 -15.62 4.10 1.18
CA GLY A 138 -17.07 4.05 0.99
C GLY A 138 -17.71 2.73 1.46
N ILE A 139 -18.53 2.10 0.61
CA ILE A 139 -19.20 0.83 0.90
C ILE A 139 -18.23 -0.33 1.19
N TYR A 140 -16.96 -0.22 0.78
CA TYR A 140 -15.95 -1.27 1.03
C TYR A 140 -15.46 -1.33 2.48
N LYS A 141 -15.79 -0.34 3.32
CA LYS A 141 -15.66 -0.47 4.79
C LYS A 141 -16.39 -1.69 5.33
N ILE A 142 -17.51 -2.05 4.70
CA ILE A 142 -18.36 -3.17 5.10
C ILE A 142 -18.08 -4.40 4.23
N LYS A 143 -17.87 -4.22 2.91
CA LYS A 143 -17.63 -5.34 1.98
C LYS A 143 -16.24 -5.98 2.15
N GLY A 144 -15.26 -5.22 2.63
CA GLY A 144 -13.92 -5.70 2.95
C GLY A 144 -12.82 -5.03 2.13
N VAL A 145 -11.75 -4.65 2.83
CA VAL A 145 -10.59 -3.94 2.28
C VAL A 145 -9.82 -4.71 1.21
N GLU A 146 -9.84 -6.05 1.24
CA GLU A 146 -9.17 -6.87 0.22
C GLU A 146 -9.83 -6.74 -1.16
N GLN A 147 -11.16 -6.64 -1.20
CA GLN A 147 -11.89 -6.41 -2.46
C GLN A 147 -11.60 -5.01 -3.02
N LEU A 148 -11.47 -4.01 -2.13
CA LEU A 148 -11.08 -2.65 -2.52
C LEU A 148 -9.68 -2.62 -3.13
N LYS A 149 -8.71 -3.31 -2.50
CA LYS A 149 -7.34 -3.42 -3.03
C LYS A 149 -7.31 -4.09 -4.39
N ALA A 150 -8.05 -5.19 -4.57
CA ALA A 150 -8.16 -5.86 -5.86
C ALA A 150 -8.73 -4.92 -6.94
N LEU A 151 -9.82 -4.22 -6.63
CA LEU A 151 -10.40 -3.21 -7.53
C LEU A 151 -9.39 -2.10 -7.88
N MET A 152 -8.62 -1.61 -6.91
CA MET A 152 -7.59 -0.59 -7.16
C MET A 152 -6.49 -1.10 -8.09
N LEU A 153 -6.07 -2.36 -7.97
CA LEU A 153 -5.11 -2.98 -8.88
C LEU A 153 -5.66 -3.08 -10.31
N ASP A 154 -6.92 -3.47 -10.45
CA ASP A 154 -7.58 -3.57 -11.77
C ASP A 154 -7.72 -2.19 -12.44
N VAL A 155 -8.16 -1.17 -11.69
CA VAL A 155 -8.27 0.20 -12.20
C VAL A 155 -6.91 0.74 -12.61
N ARG A 156 -5.87 0.47 -11.81
CA ARG A 156 -4.50 0.85 -12.13
C ARG A 156 -4.03 0.21 -13.44
N ALA A 157 -4.22 -1.10 -13.58
CA ALA A 157 -3.83 -1.83 -14.80
C ALA A 157 -4.55 -1.26 -16.04
N GLN A 158 -5.84 -0.95 -15.91
CA GLN A 158 -6.62 -0.32 -16.97
C GLN A 158 -6.09 1.07 -17.36
N LEU A 159 -5.73 1.90 -16.37
CA LEU A 159 -5.13 3.22 -16.61
C LEU A 159 -3.74 3.12 -17.26
N GLU A 160 -2.92 2.15 -16.86
CA GLU A 160 -1.59 1.87 -17.44
C GLU A 160 -1.71 1.39 -18.89
N GLU A 161 -2.65 0.50 -19.18
CA GLU A 161 -2.93 0.04 -20.55
C GLU A 161 -3.34 1.22 -21.46
N LEU A 162 -4.24 2.08 -20.97
CA LEU A 162 -4.65 3.29 -21.69
C LEU A 162 -3.52 4.31 -21.79
N ALA A 163 -2.59 4.37 -20.83
CA ALA A 163 -1.46 5.30 -20.85
C ALA A 163 -0.54 5.08 -22.07
N GLY A 164 -0.51 3.86 -22.58
CA GLY A 164 0.44 3.43 -23.60
C GLY A 164 1.84 3.21 -23.01
N PRO A 165 2.85 2.85 -23.83
CA PRO A 165 4.20 2.64 -23.34
C PRO A 165 4.69 3.89 -22.61
N ALA A 166 5.00 3.72 -21.32
CA ALA A 166 5.50 4.80 -20.49
C ALA A 166 6.74 5.41 -21.15
N LYS A 167 6.72 6.73 -21.38
CA LYS A 167 7.96 7.46 -21.66
C LYS A 167 8.78 7.36 -20.38
N LEU A 168 9.75 6.45 -20.36
CA LEU A 168 10.75 6.26 -19.28
C LEU A 168 11.68 7.48 -19.11
N GLN A 169 11.33 8.62 -19.69
CA GLN A 169 12.07 9.87 -19.60
C GLN A 169 11.25 10.82 -18.74
N LEU A 170 11.62 10.88 -17.45
CA LEU A 170 11.04 11.80 -16.48
C LEU A 170 11.45 13.26 -16.73
N SER A 171 12.37 13.50 -17.68
CA SER A 171 12.83 14.81 -18.17
C SER A 171 13.50 14.62 -19.54
N ASP A 172 13.50 15.64 -20.39
CA ASP A 172 14.20 15.64 -21.70
C ASP A 172 15.71 15.34 -21.57
N ASN A 173 16.30 15.56 -20.38
CA ASN A 173 17.70 15.25 -20.05
C ASN A 173 17.87 14.08 -19.06
N ALA A 174 16.81 13.34 -18.77
CA ALA A 174 16.91 12.15 -17.91
C ALA A 174 17.64 11.03 -18.67
N LYS A 175 18.96 10.94 -18.50
CA LYS A 175 19.68 9.70 -18.77
C LYS A 175 19.11 8.65 -17.81
N PRO A 176 18.70 7.46 -18.29
CA PRO A 176 18.32 6.39 -17.38
C PRO A 176 19.53 6.10 -16.51
N GLN A 177 19.48 6.50 -15.24
CA GLN A 177 20.34 5.86 -14.27
C GLN A 177 19.78 4.44 -14.23
N GLU A 178 20.59 3.47 -14.65
CA GLU A 178 20.27 2.05 -14.55
C GLU A 178 20.15 1.67 -13.07
N SER A 179 19.10 2.14 -12.40
CA SER A 179 18.63 1.52 -11.19
C SER A 179 18.01 0.23 -11.68
N MET A 180 18.81 -0.84 -11.60
CA MET A 180 18.28 -2.18 -11.53
C MET A 180 17.29 -2.18 -10.36
N VAL A 181 16.02 -1.91 -10.66
CA VAL A 181 14.92 -2.42 -9.88
C VAL A 181 15.00 -3.93 -10.12
N THR A 182 15.91 -4.58 -9.41
CA THR A 182 15.90 -6.01 -9.21
C THR A 182 14.56 -6.30 -8.58
N LYS A 183 13.58 -6.57 -9.43
CA LYS A 183 12.39 -7.34 -9.12
C LYS A 183 12.95 -8.57 -8.42
N VAL A 184 12.84 -8.62 -7.09
CA VAL A 184 13.22 -9.79 -6.29
C VAL A 184 12.15 -10.86 -6.58
N GLY A 185 12.13 -11.34 -7.83
CA GLY A 185 11.54 -12.59 -8.22
C GLY A 185 12.45 -13.64 -7.63
N ARG A 186 11.96 -14.33 -6.61
CA ARG A 186 12.67 -15.34 -5.84
C ARG A 186 12.92 -16.58 -6.72
N ASN A 187 13.87 -16.48 -7.64
CA ASN A 187 14.49 -17.62 -8.32
C ASN A 187 15.71 -18.05 -7.51
N LEU A 188 15.51 -18.63 -6.32
CA LEU A 188 16.62 -19.33 -5.68
C LEU A 188 16.96 -20.55 -6.56
N PRO A 189 18.18 -20.63 -7.12
CA PRO A 189 18.52 -21.76 -7.96
C PRO A 189 18.59 -23.02 -7.10
N TYR A 190 18.06 -24.14 -7.60
CA TYR A 190 17.96 -25.41 -6.86
C TYR A 190 19.29 -25.92 -6.28
N TRP A 191 20.43 -25.53 -6.88
CA TRP A 191 21.76 -25.86 -6.39
C TRP A 191 22.07 -25.30 -4.98
N VAL A 192 21.43 -24.19 -4.57
CA VAL A 192 21.67 -23.53 -3.29
C VAL A 192 20.98 -24.35 -2.21
N ILE A 193 19.74 -24.76 -2.48
CA ILE A 193 18.97 -25.65 -1.60
C ILE A 193 19.74 -26.96 -1.40
N LEU A 194 20.27 -27.54 -2.48
CA LEU A 194 21.10 -28.75 -2.42
C LEU A 194 22.35 -28.54 -1.55
N SER A 195 23.08 -27.43 -1.76
CA SER A 195 24.31 -27.14 -1.01
C SER A 195 24.07 -26.95 0.49
N VAL A 196 23.00 -26.22 0.86
CA VAL A 196 22.65 -25.97 2.26
C VAL A 196 22.20 -27.25 2.95
N THR A 197 21.41 -28.08 2.26
CA THR A 197 20.94 -29.37 2.79
C THR A 197 22.12 -30.31 3.02
N LEU A 198 23.07 -30.38 2.09
CA LEU A 198 24.28 -31.20 2.21
C LEU A 198 25.17 -30.72 3.37
N ALA A 199 25.33 -29.40 3.52
CA ALA A 199 26.11 -28.80 4.60
C ALA A 199 25.52 -29.11 5.99
N LEU A 200 24.19 -29.04 6.13
CA LEU A 200 23.49 -29.41 7.36
C LEU A 200 23.67 -30.89 7.71
N LEU A 201 23.53 -31.79 6.73
CA LEU A 201 23.75 -33.23 6.93
C LEU A 201 25.19 -33.54 7.31
N ALA A 202 26.17 -32.92 6.65
CA ALA A 202 27.59 -33.08 6.98
C ALA A 202 27.90 -32.57 8.39
N SER A 203 27.37 -31.40 8.77
CA SER A 203 27.52 -30.85 10.12
C SER A 203 26.93 -31.78 11.19
N MET A 204 25.76 -32.37 10.93
CA MET A 204 25.13 -33.32 11.84
C MET A 204 25.94 -34.61 11.97
N TYR A 205 26.48 -35.11 10.86
CA TYR A 205 27.31 -36.32 10.83
C TYR A 205 28.61 -36.12 11.64
N VAL A 206 29.35 -35.03 11.38
CA VAL A 206 30.57 -34.71 12.12
C VAL A 206 30.30 -34.47 13.59
N GLY A 207 29.19 -33.80 13.93
CA GLY A 207 28.77 -33.62 15.32
C GLY A 207 28.52 -34.97 16.02
N SER A 208 27.89 -35.91 15.33
CA SER A 208 27.59 -37.24 15.86
C SER A 208 28.85 -38.08 16.08
N THR A 209 29.79 -38.07 15.12
CA THR A 209 31.06 -38.82 15.27
C THR A 209 31.92 -38.24 16.38
N TYR A 210 32.00 -36.91 16.48
CA TYR A 210 32.74 -36.23 17.56
C TYR A 210 32.12 -36.52 18.93
N PHE A 211 30.79 -36.54 19.03
CA PHE A 211 30.10 -36.87 20.27
C PHE A 211 30.32 -38.34 20.68
N ILE A 212 30.30 -39.27 19.72
CA ILE A 212 30.56 -40.69 19.97
C ILE A 212 32.00 -40.93 20.42
N GLU A 213 32.98 -40.32 19.76
CA GLU A 213 34.40 -40.49 20.08
C GLU A 213 34.74 -39.93 21.47
N ASN A 214 34.16 -38.78 21.84
CA ASN A 214 34.33 -38.21 23.17
C ASN A 214 33.71 -39.09 24.27
N ARG A 215 32.57 -39.76 24.00
CA ARG A 215 31.96 -40.74 24.93
C ARG A 215 32.77 -42.03 25.00
N ALA A 216 33.31 -42.52 23.89
CA ALA A 216 34.14 -43.70 23.84
C ALA A 216 35.44 -43.51 24.65
N ASN A 217 36.14 -42.38 24.46
CA ASN A 217 37.37 -42.09 25.20
C ASN A 217 37.15 -41.97 26.72
N GLN A 218 36.01 -41.44 27.16
CA GLN A 218 35.69 -41.41 28.60
C GLN A 218 35.47 -42.80 29.20
N GLN A 219 34.93 -43.75 28.44
CA GLN A 219 34.73 -45.13 28.92
C GLN A 219 36.04 -45.93 28.93
N VAL A 220 36.90 -45.76 27.94
CA VAL A 220 38.23 -46.41 27.89
C VAL A 220 39.06 -45.99 29.12
N VAL A 221 39.08 -44.70 29.46
CA VAL A 221 39.80 -44.19 30.65
C VAL A 221 39.26 -44.77 31.97
N GLN A 222 37.97 -45.11 32.06
CA GLN A 222 37.40 -45.74 33.26
C GLN A 222 37.73 -47.24 33.34
N ILE A 223 37.75 -47.94 32.20
CA ILE A 223 38.15 -49.35 32.13
C ILE A 223 39.62 -49.51 32.53
N ASP A 224 40.51 -48.65 32.02
CA ASP A 224 41.93 -48.67 32.39
C ASP A 224 42.14 -48.44 33.89
N LYS A 225 41.40 -47.51 34.50
CA LYS A 225 41.43 -47.29 35.95
C LYS A 225 40.97 -48.50 36.74
N HIS A 226 39.91 -49.20 36.29
CA HIS A 226 39.45 -50.42 36.95
C HIS A 226 40.47 -51.57 36.83
N ILE A 227 41.11 -51.72 35.66
CA ILE A 227 42.19 -52.70 35.47
C ILE A 227 43.38 -52.38 36.37
N GLU A 228 43.76 -51.11 36.48
CA GLU A 228 44.87 -50.67 37.33
C GLU A 228 44.61 -50.95 38.82
N VAL A 229 43.39 -50.66 39.32
CA VAL A 229 42.99 -50.98 40.70
C VAL A 229 43.02 -52.49 40.96
N LEU A 230 42.49 -53.30 40.05
CA LEU A 230 42.52 -54.77 40.20
C LEU A 230 43.94 -55.32 40.21
N THR A 231 44.82 -54.77 39.37
CA THR A 231 46.24 -55.14 39.32
C THR A 231 46.97 -54.77 40.61
N GLN A 232 46.66 -53.61 41.21
CA GLN A 232 47.21 -53.20 42.51
C GLN A 232 46.71 -54.11 43.65
N LEU A 233 45.42 -54.48 43.65
CA LEU A 233 44.86 -55.41 44.63
C LEU A 233 45.51 -56.80 44.54
N GLU A 234 45.76 -57.32 43.33
CA GLU A 234 46.47 -58.59 43.15
C GLU A 234 47.91 -58.53 43.68
N LYS A 235 48.65 -57.44 43.40
CA LYS A 235 50.02 -57.25 43.90
C LYS A 235 50.08 -57.15 45.43
N THR A 236 49.10 -56.46 46.03
CA THR A 236 49.03 -56.28 47.49
C THR A 236 48.60 -57.58 48.18
N GLY A 237 47.75 -58.39 47.53
CA GLY A 237 47.34 -59.71 48.02
C GLY A 237 48.44 -60.78 47.97
N LYS A 238 49.41 -60.68 47.04
CA LYS A 238 50.58 -61.57 46.97
C LYS A 238 51.71 -61.20 47.94
N ALA A 239 51.67 -60.02 48.57
CA ALA A 239 52.71 -59.53 49.47
C ALA A 239 52.46 -59.84 50.96
N ARG A 240 51.43 -60.64 51.27
CA ARG A 240 51.01 -61.03 52.62
C ARG A 240 51.00 -62.54 52.76
#